data_AF-A0A4Q3XVK9-F1
#
_entry.id   AF-A0A4Q3XVK9-F1
#
_cell.length_a   1.000
_cell.length_b   1.000
_cell.length_c   1.000
_cell.angle_alpha   90.00
_cell.angle_beta   90.00
_cell.angle_gamma   90.00
#
_symmetry.space_group_name_H-M   'P 1'
#
loop_
_entity.id
_entity.type
_entity.pdbx_description
1 polymer ?
#
loop_
_entity_poly.entity_id
_entity_poly.type
_entity_poly.pdbx_seq_one_letter_code
_entity_poly.pdbx_strand_id
1 'polypeptide(L)'
;MDKFFGNLHAVLAVGFVLAIGLLFEPSFLPAMGIWNGVFQWLHVFFGITWIGLLYYFNFVQIPTMPKIPAELKPGVSKYIAPKALFFFRYAALL
;
A
#
# COMPACT_ATOMS: atom_id res chain seq x y z
N MET A 1 0.69 27.00 -7.14
CA MET A 1 0.75 25.84 -6.22
C MET A 1 0.46 24.53 -6.94
N ASP A 2 -0.13 24.57 -8.13
CA ASP A 2 -0.61 23.41 -8.89
C ASP A 2 0.50 22.52 -9.46
N LYS A 3 1.71 23.06 -9.68
CA LYS A 3 2.84 22.30 -10.24
C LYS A 3 3.41 21.24 -9.31
N PHE A 4 3.40 21.50 -8.00
CA PHE A 4 3.93 20.54 -7.02
C PHE A 4 2.88 19.49 -6.67
N PHE A 5 1.71 19.91 -6.21
CA PHE A 5 0.62 18.99 -5.84
C PHE A 5 0.03 18.22 -7.04
N GLY A 6 0.21 18.70 -8.28
CA GLY A 6 -0.13 17.97 -9.49
C GLY A 6 0.88 16.88 -9.90
N ASN A 7 2.04 16.80 -9.23
CA ASN A 7 3.06 15.79 -9.50
C ASN A 7 3.17 14.80 -8.34
N LEU A 8 2.48 13.66 -8.49
CA LEU A 8 2.43 12.60 -7.47
C LEU A 8 3.83 12.16 -7.01
N HIS A 9 4.78 11.99 -7.93
CA HIS A 9 6.12 11.51 -7.59
C HIS A 9 6.89 12.53 -6.75
N ALA A 10 6.75 13.82 -7.07
CA ALA A 10 7.39 14.89 -6.29
C ALA A 10 6.80 14.97 -4.87
N VAL A 11 5.47 14.88 -4.74
CA VAL A 11 4.77 14.86 -3.45
C VAL A 11 5.19 13.66 -2.61
N LEU A 12 5.23 12.47 -3.21
CA LEU A 12 5.66 11.24 -2.53
C LEU A 12 7.12 11.33 -2.08
N ALA A 13 8.01 11.83 -2.93
CA ALA A 13 9.43 11.96 -2.60
C ALA A 13 9.64 12.92 -1.42
N VAL A 14 9.00 14.09 -1.44
CA VAL A 14 9.10 15.06 -0.34
C VAL A 14 8.48 14.51 0.93
N GLY A 15 7.30 13.88 0.86
CA GLY A 15 6.67 13.25 2.01
C GLY A 15 7.54 12.17 2.65
N PHE A 16 8.21 11.35 1.83
CA PHE A 16 9.12 10.32 2.31
C PHE A 16 10.37 10.90 2.99
N VAL A 17 10.98 11.94 2.41
CA VAL A 17 12.15 12.62 3.01
C VAL A 17 11.76 13.27 4.35
N LEU A 18 10.62 13.95 4.42
CA LEU A 18 10.13 14.56 5.66
C LEU A 18 9.82 13.50 6.73
N ALA A 19 9.23 12.37 6.34
CA ALA A 19 8.97 11.27 7.25
C ALA A 19 10.27 10.70 7.85
N ILE A 20 11.32 10.54 7.03
CA ILE A 20 12.64 10.12 7.50
C ILE A 20 13.24 11.15 8.47
N GLY A 21 13.16 12.45 8.13
CA GLY A 21 13.65 13.52 9.00
C GLY A 21 12.98 13.51 10.38
N LEU A 22 11.67 13.28 10.43
CA LEU A 22 10.91 13.15 11.67
C LEU A 22 11.37 11.98 12.57
N LEU A 23 11.94 10.91 12.00
CA LEU A 23 12.44 9.78 12.80
C LEU A 23 13.70 10.13 13.63
N PHE A 24 14.42 11.21 13.30
CA PHE A 24 15.61 11.66 14.02
C PHE A 24 15.33 12.71 15.09
N GLU A 25 14.10 13.23 15.14
CA GLU A 25 13.68 14.15 16.18
C GLU A 25 13.54 13.37 17.51
N PRO A 26 14.27 13.76 18.59
CA PRO A 26 14.36 12.98 19.83
C PRO A 26 13.01 12.64 20.46
N SER A 27 12.03 13.52 20.27
CA SER A 27 10.65 13.38 20.75
C SER A 27 9.88 12.21 20.11
N PHE A 28 10.33 11.73 18.95
CA PHE A 28 9.72 10.61 18.20
C PHE A 28 10.57 9.35 18.21
N LEU A 29 11.69 9.32 18.96
CA LEU A 29 12.51 8.12 19.08
C LEU A 29 11.71 7.01 19.77
N PRO A 30 11.59 5.82 19.16
CA PRO A 30 10.89 4.70 19.79
C PRO A 30 11.60 4.29 21.07
N ALA A 31 10.83 4.02 22.13
CA ALA A 31 11.38 3.62 23.44
C ALA A 31 12.26 2.35 23.37
N MET A 32 11.99 1.45 22.41
CA MET A 32 12.77 0.23 22.15
C MET A 32 13.84 0.40 21.04
N GLY A 33 14.13 1.63 20.61
CA GLY A 33 15.13 1.93 19.59
C GLY A 33 14.60 2.01 18.16
N ILE A 34 15.41 2.65 17.29
CA ILE A 34 15.02 3.01 15.92
C ILE A 34 14.57 1.79 15.09
N TRP A 35 15.26 0.66 15.22
CA TRP A 35 14.89 -0.57 14.49
C TRP A 35 13.49 -1.07 14.85
N ASN A 36 13.10 -1.01 16.12
CA ASN A 36 11.75 -1.40 16.55
C ASN A 36 10.69 -0.49 15.91
N GLY A 37 10.91 0.83 15.90
CA GLY A 37 10.01 1.78 15.24
C GLY A 37 9.89 1.55 13.74
N VAL A 38 11.01 1.26 13.06
CA VAL A 38 11.01 0.92 11.63
C VAL A 38 10.19 -0.35 11.36
N PHE A 39 10.40 -1.41 12.15
CA PHE A 39 9.63 -2.65 12.00
C PHE A 39 8.14 -2.45 12.31
N GLN A 40 7.79 -1.68 13.33
CA GLN A 40 6.40 -1.35 13.65
C GLN A 40 5.75 -0.57 12.50
N TRP A 41 6.45 0.43 11.95
CA TRP A 41 5.95 1.21 10.82
C TRP A 41 5.75 0.33 9.58
N LEU A 42 6.73 -0.52 9.24
CA LEU A 42 6.61 -1.47 8.14
C LEU A 42 5.44 -2.43 8.37
N HIS A 43 5.29 -2.97 9.58
CA HIS A 43 4.20 -3.90 9.92
C HIS A 43 2.83 -3.24 9.74
N VAL A 44 2.68 -2.00 10.18
CA VAL A 44 1.42 -1.25 9.97
C VAL A 44 1.18 -1.00 8.48
N PHE A 45 2.19 -0.56 7.73
CA PHE A 45 2.07 -0.29 6.29
C PHE A 45 1.68 -1.56 5.49
N PHE A 46 2.38 -2.67 5.73
CA PHE A 46 2.10 -3.94 5.08
C PHE A 46 0.77 -4.54 5.55
N GLY A 47 0.44 -4.44 6.84
CA GLY A 47 -0.84 -4.85 7.40
C GLY A 47 -2.03 -4.12 6.75
N ILE A 48 -1.94 -2.80 6.58
CA ILE A 48 -2.96 -2.00 5.89
C ILE A 48 -3.09 -2.46 4.43
N THR A 49 -1.96 -2.67 3.75
CA THR A 49 -1.96 -3.13 2.34
C THR A 49 -2.58 -4.52 2.21
N TRP A 50 -2.23 -5.44 3.11
CA TRP A 50 -2.74 -6.81 3.13
C TRP A 50 -4.25 -6.86 3.38
N ILE A 51 -4.72 -6.19 4.45
CA ILE A 51 -6.16 -6.11 4.78
C ILE A 51 -6.92 -5.40 3.65
N GLY A 52 -6.40 -4.31 3.12
CA GLY A 52 -7.03 -3.56 2.03
C GLY A 52 -7.24 -4.41 0.77
N LEU A 53 -6.22 -5.17 0.37
CA LEU A 53 -6.33 -6.10 -0.76
C LEU A 53 -7.26 -7.29 -0.44
N LEU A 54 -7.24 -7.79 0.80
CA LEU A 54 -8.17 -8.83 1.24
C LEU A 54 -9.63 -8.36 1.09
N TYR A 55 -9.94 -7.15 1.53
CA TYR A 55 -11.27 -6.56 1.38
C TYR A 55 -11.64 -6.34 -0.08
N TYR A 56 -10.71 -5.85 -0.89
CA TYR A 56 -10.92 -5.73 -2.33
C TYR A 56 -11.28 -7.08 -2.96
N PHE A 57 -10.57 -8.17 -2.64
CA PHE A 57 -10.89 -9.49 -3.19
C PHE A 57 -12.25 -10.00 -2.72
N ASN A 58 -12.53 -9.95 -1.42
CA ASN A 58 -13.70 -10.58 -0.82
C ASN A 58 -15.00 -9.80 -1.06
N PHE A 59 -14.95 -8.48 -0.98
CA PHE A 59 -16.16 -7.65 -1.08
C PHE A 59 -16.39 -7.08 -2.47
N VAL A 60 -15.33 -6.88 -3.26
CA VAL A 60 -15.42 -6.21 -4.57
C VAL A 60 -15.21 -7.18 -5.72
N GLN A 61 -14.01 -7.77 -5.84
CA GLN A 61 -13.65 -8.54 -7.03
C GLN A 61 -14.49 -9.82 -7.16
N ILE A 62 -14.42 -10.73 -6.18
CA ILE A 62 -15.04 -12.06 -6.28
C ILE A 62 -16.58 -11.97 -6.49
N PRO A 63 -17.34 -11.15 -5.74
CA PRO A 63 -18.79 -11.05 -5.93
C PRO A 63 -19.19 -10.37 -7.25
N THR A 64 -18.31 -9.55 -7.83
CA THR A 64 -18.59 -8.81 -9.06
C THR A 64 -18.23 -9.62 -10.31
N MET A 65 -17.24 -10.51 -10.27
CA MET A 65 -16.79 -11.31 -11.41
C MET A 65 -17.91 -12.02 -12.21
N PRO A 66 -18.96 -12.60 -11.58
CA PRO A 66 -20.07 -13.20 -12.31
C PRO A 66 -20.90 -12.19 -13.13
N LYS A 67 -20.98 -10.93 -12.68
CA LYS A 67 -21.77 -9.86 -13.29
C LYS A 67 -21.07 -9.18 -14.47
N ILE A 68 -19.77 -9.43 -14.65
CA ILE A 68 -18.98 -8.81 -15.72
C ILE A 68 -19.25 -9.55 -17.06
N PRO A 69 -19.52 -8.84 -18.16
CA PRO A 69 -19.62 -9.43 -19.50
C PRO A 69 -18.37 -10.26 -19.86
N ALA A 70 -18.54 -11.40 -20.52
CA ALA A 70 -17.46 -12.35 -20.78
C ALA A 70 -16.25 -11.72 -21.50
N GLU A 71 -16.51 -10.76 -22.37
CA GLU A 71 -15.54 -10.00 -23.17
C GLU A 71 -14.60 -9.15 -22.30
N LEU A 72 -15.08 -8.69 -21.14
CA LEU A 72 -14.35 -7.78 -20.24
C LEU A 72 -13.64 -8.52 -19.10
N LYS A 73 -14.01 -9.78 -18.82
CA LYS A 73 -13.37 -10.59 -17.76
C LYS A 73 -11.85 -10.72 -17.89
N PRO A 74 -11.24 -10.85 -19.10
CA PRO A 74 -9.80 -10.90 -19.24
C PRO A 74 -9.08 -9.65 -18.73
N GLY A 75 -9.74 -8.47 -18.75
CA GLY A 75 -9.19 -7.23 -18.19
C GLY A 75 -8.85 -7.39 -16.71
N VAL A 76 -9.75 -7.98 -15.93
CA VAL A 76 -9.52 -8.23 -14.50
C VAL A 76 -8.56 -9.40 -14.31
N SER A 77 -8.83 -10.55 -14.93
CA SER A 77 -8.09 -11.79 -14.64
C SER A 77 -6.65 -11.79 -15.18
N LYS A 78 -6.36 -11.08 -16.27
CA LYS A 78 -5.00 -11.06 -16.87
C LYS A 78 -4.16 -9.87 -16.42
N TYR A 79 -4.75 -8.75 -16.04
CA TYR A 79 -3.99 -7.51 -15.76
C TYR A 79 -4.12 -7.01 -14.33
N ILE A 80 -5.31 -7.08 -13.73
CA ILE A 80 -5.56 -6.51 -12.39
C ILE A 80 -5.28 -7.53 -11.30
N ALA A 81 -5.92 -8.70 -11.37
CA ALA A 81 -5.82 -9.73 -10.35
C ALA A 81 -4.37 -10.21 -10.12
N PRO A 82 -3.52 -10.44 -11.15
CA PRO A 82 -2.14 -10.85 -10.92
C PRO A 82 -1.31 -9.78 -10.18
N LYS A 83 -1.52 -8.50 -10.49
CA LYS A 83 -0.85 -7.39 -9.80
C LYS A 83 -1.30 -7.29 -8.35
N ALA A 84 -2.61 -7.36 -8.12
CA ALA A 84 -3.16 -7.34 -6.76
C ALA A 84 -2.65 -8.52 -5.93
N LEU A 85 -2.57 -9.72 -6.51
CA LEU A 85 -2.05 -10.92 -5.85
C LEU A 85 -0.54 -10.83 -5.57
N PHE A 86 0.23 -10.21 -6.46
CA PHE A 86 1.64 -9.92 -6.21
C PHE A 86 1.80 -9.08 -4.94
N PHE A 87 1.13 -7.93 -4.87
CA PHE A 87 1.22 -7.06 -3.68
C PHE A 87 0.66 -7.74 -2.42
N PHE A 88 -0.43 -8.50 -2.54
CA PHE A 88 -1.00 -9.25 -1.42
C PHE A 88 -0.01 -10.25 -0.82
N ARG A 89 0.76 -10.94 -1.68
CA ARG A 89 1.77 -11.91 -1.25
C ARG A 89 2.89 -11.25 -0.45
N TYR A 90 3.46 -10.15 -0.94
CA TYR A 90 4.57 -9.49 -0.24
C TYR A 90 4.11 -8.71 0.99
N ALA A 91 2.88 -8.21 0.99
CA ALA A 91 2.29 -7.55 2.15
C ALA A 91 2.01 -8.51 3.33
N ALA A 92 2.02 -9.83 3.09
CA ALA A 92 1.84 -10.83 4.14
C ALA A 92 3.15 -11.32 4.81
N LEU A 93 4.31 -10.85 4.34
CA LEU A 93 5.62 -11.37 4.79
C LEU A 93 6.20 -10.67 6.03
N LEU A 94 5.55 -9.62 6.52
CA LEU A 94 6.00 -8.77 7.62
C LEU A 94 4.82 -8.45 8.54
#